data_AF-A0A1J5Q1T3-F1
#
_entry.id   AF-A0A1J5Q1T3-F1
#
_cell.length_a   1.000
_cell.length_b   1.000
_cell.length_c   1.000
_cell.angle_alpha   90.00
_cell.angle_beta   90.00
_cell.angle_gamma   90.00
#
_symmetry.space_group_name_H-M   'P 1'
#
loop_
_entity.id
_entity.type
_entity.pdbx_description
1 polymer ?
#
loop_
_entity_poly.entity_id
_entity_poly.type
_entity_poly.pdbx_seq_one_letter_code
_entity_poly.pdbx_strand_id
1 'polypeptide(L)'
;MPSFITNLMNLRSVLARWQADHDGIADAATTVNLKHLRWIAPVGAVINALHVLVLGTQYFSGAYQGVTLAWRTGLLIAHFIMGLTMIVFTIAVRQVDPTRPKYWDRQLPVGAVAVCLLFAVAIVTIDQLVTVNITPFLVGCLAMGVLFYVKPLQSGVLYLTATVGYFLCIGLTQNNLEQLLSNRLNGITIGILGWVLQFVMWRNFTTITCQQHLLAQTNAKLTDRQAELERLVRDDVLTGLPNRLAANERLHTEFVSMKRSNEGYAVLMMDIDFFKRVNDTHGHAVGDQVLQSVAKTIQVTLRESDFAARFGGEEFLALLPFTDLPAALRVAEKLRQAVESSADPVTGRITLSIGLSLATPDQASKDVAVREADDALYCAKRGGRNRVQVASESLEQAEPGDTATAKLLQLVWHATYESGDQTIDTQHRALFRHANKLLQAALDGCPQQELVALVKAFIAEVAQHFRDEEAIIIQAGYPGAVDHASLHRALIEKATDLTQRVSAGNLGVSELFMYLVHDMVKRHMLTADRKFFPYLQTGH
;
A
#
# COMPACT_ATOMS: atom_id res chain seq x y z
N MET A 1 -16.92 47.52 -19.54
CA MET A 1 -15.46 47.72 -19.72
C MET A 1 -14.60 46.89 -18.75
N PRO A 2 -14.92 46.77 -17.44
CA PRO A 2 -14.10 45.98 -16.50
C PRO A 2 -14.05 44.48 -16.83
N SER A 3 -15.19 43.86 -17.16
CA SER A 3 -15.30 42.41 -17.45
C SER A 3 -14.53 41.95 -18.68
N PHE A 4 -14.37 42.82 -19.69
CA PHE A 4 -13.63 42.50 -20.91
C PHE A 4 -12.13 42.46 -20.66
N ILE A 5 -11.62 43.39 -19.85
CA ILE A 5 -10.20 43.44 -19.44
C ILE A 5 -9.86 42.24 -18.55
N THR A 6 -10.74 41.86 -17.62
CA THR A 6 -10.55 40.66 -16.79
C THR A 6 -10.55 39.37 -17.62
N ASN A 7 -11.44 39.25 -18.62
CA ASN A 7 -11.45 38.11 -19.54
C ASN A 7 -10.19 38.04 -20.42
N LEU A 8 -9.66 39.19 -20.87
CA LEU A 8 -8.40 39.26 -21.61
C LEU A 8 -7.19 38.90 -20.76
N MET A 9 -7.15 39.33 -19.49
CA MET A 9 -6.08 38.95 -18.55
C MET A 9 -6.13 37.45 -18.24
N ASN A 10 -7.32 36.88 -18.06
CA ASN A 10 -7.51 35.44 -17.93
C ASN A 10 -7.02 34.69 -19.18
N LEU A 11 -7.36 35.15 -20.38
CA LEU A 11 -6.91 34.53 -21.63
C LEU A 11 -5.39 34.57 -21.78
N ARG A 12 -4.74 35.70 -21.48
CA ARG A 12 -3.27 35.81 -21.49
C ARG A 12 -2.62 34.84 -20.52
N SER A 13 -3.17 34.69 -19.32
CA SER A 13 -2.64 33.75 -18.31
C SER A 13 -2.81 32.28 -18.72
N VAL A 14 -3.92 31.95 -19.41
CA VAL A 14 -4.17 30.61 -19.94
C VAL A 14 -3.21 30.31 -21.08
N LEU A 15 -3.03 31.24 -22.01
CA LEU A 15 -2.09 31.11 -23.13
C LEU A 15 -0.63 31.00 -22.65
N ALA A 16 -0.23 31.77 -21.64
CA ALA A 16 1.10 31.68 -21.05
C ALA A 16 1.35 30.32 -20.39
N ARG A 17 0.36 29.79 -19.66
CA ARG A 17 0.41 28.42 -19.12
C ARG A 17 0.53 27.37 -20.21
N TRP A 18 -0.28 27.48 -21.26
CA TRP A 18 -0.20 26.56 -22.39
C TRP A 18 1.15 26.61 -23.07
N GLN A 19 1.74 27.79 -23.22
CA GLN A 19 3.05 27.93 -23.83
C GLN A 19 4.15 27.25 -23.00
N ALA A 20 4.11 27.40 -21.67
CA ALA A 20 5.02 26.70 -20.76
C ALA A 20 4.84 25.16 -20.84
N ASP A 21 3.59 24.68 -20.84
CA ASP A 21 3.27 23.25 -21.00
C ASP A 21 3.78 22.70 -22.33
N HIS A 22 3.60 23.47 -23.42
CA HIS A 22 4.01 23.09 -24.78
C HIS A 22 5.53 22.93 -24.92
N ASP A 23 6.31 23.77 -24.24
CA ASP A 23 7.76 23.71 -24.31
C ASP A 23 8.33 22.58 -23.43
N GLY A 24 7.67 22.29 -22.30
CA GLY A 24 8.06 21.19 -21.40
C GLY A 24 7.86 19.78 -21.99
N ILE A 25 6.96 19.61 -22.97
CA ILE A 25 6.65 18.30 -23.57
C ILE A 25 7.23 18.11 -24.99
N ALA A 26 7.89 19.13 -25.56
CA ALA A 26 8.28 19.13 -26.96
C ALA A 26 9.22 17.96 -27.32
N ASP A 27 10.09 17.58 -26.39
CA ASP A 27 10.99 16.43 -26.56
C ASP A 27 10.24 15.09 -26.45
N ALA A 28 9.23 15.01 -25.57
CA ALA A 28 8.36 13.84 -25.49
C ALA A 28 7.55 13.65 -26.79
N ALA A 29 6.98 14.73 -27.34
CA ALA A 29 6.29 14.70 -28.62
C ALA A 29 7.22 14.30 -29.77
N THR A 30 8.44 14.84 -29.81
CA THR A 30 9.47 14.49 -30.80
C THR A 30 9.81 13.01 -30.74
N THR A 31 10.01 12.47 -29.54
CA THR A 31 10.32 11.06 -29.32
C THR A 31 9.22 10.14 -29.87
N VAL A 32 7.96 10.46 -29.60
CA VAL A 32 6.81 9.69 -30.10
C VAL A 32 6.69 9.80 -31.61
N ASN A 33 6.83 11.01 -32.16
CA ASN A 33 6.79 11.23 -33.60
C ASN A 33 7.90 10.47 -34.35
N LEU A 34 9.13 10.42 -33.80
CA LEU A 34 10.23 9.64 -34.38
C LEU A 34 9.91 8.13 -34.37
N LYS A 35 9.24 7.63 -33.33
CA LYS A 35 8.75 6.24 -33.30
C LYS A 35 7.68 5.99 -34.36
N HIS A 36 6.74 6.91 -34.53
CA HIS A 36 5.74 6.82 -35.60
C HIS A 36 6.41 6.78 -36.97
N LEU A 37 7.35 7.69 -37.22
CA LEU A 37 8.07 7.77 -38.49
C LEU A 37 8.89 6.50 -38.79
N ARG A 38 9.47 5.85 -37.78
CA ARG A 38 10.18 4.55 -37.93
C ARG A 38 9.32 3.43 -38.50
N TRP A 39 8.02 3.43 -38.19
CA TRP A 39 7.09 2.42 -38.68
C TRP A 39 6.37 2.87 -39.95
N ILE A 40 5.96 4.12 -40.02
CA ILE A 40 5.17 4.65 -41.13
C ILE A 40 6.00 4.80 -42.40
N ALA A 41 7.25 5.31 -42.31
CA ALA A 41 8.08 5.54 -43.47
C ALA A 41 8.35 4.26 -44.31
N PRO A 42 8.79 3.12 -43.72
CA PRO A 42 9.01 1.90 -44.52
C PRO A 42 7.71 1.34 -45.09
N VAL A 43 6.60 1.38 -44.35
CA VAL A 43 5.27 0.96 -44.84
C VAL A 43 4.84 1.85 -46.02
N GLY A 44 5.04 3.16 -45.90
CA GLY A 44 4.80 4.13 -46.98
C GLY A 44 5.63 3.84 -48.22
N ALA A 45 6.90 3.47 -48.08
CA ALA A 45 7.76 3.08 -49.20
C ALA A 45 7.21 1.83 -49.93
N VAL A 46 6.78 0.81 -49.18
CA VAL A 46 6.18 -0.41 -49.74
C VAL A 46 4.87 -0.12 -50.47
N ILE A 47 3.98 0.67 -49.85
CA ILE A 47 2.72 1.07 -50.47
C ILE A 47 2.97 1.80 -51.79
N ASN A 48 3.94 2.74 -51.83
CA ASN A 48 4.28 3.43 -53.07
C ASN A 48 4.87 2.50 -54.13
N ALA A 49 5.71 1.53 -53.74
CA ALA A 49 6.23 0.53 -54.68
C ALA A 49 5.10 -0.32 -55.30
N LEU A 50 4.07 -0.67 -54.52
CA LEU A 50 2.89 -1.35 -55.04
C LEU A 50 2.11 -0.48 -56.04
N HIS A 51 1.92 0.81 -55.75
CA HIS A 51 1.29 1.74 -56.69
C HIS A 51 2.09 1.84 -58.00
N VAL A 52 3.43 1.95 -57.92
CA VAL A 52 4.31 1.98 -59.10
C VAL A 52 4.20 0.68 -59.90
N LEU A 53 4.16 -0.48 -59.24
CA LEU A 53 4.00 -1.78 -59.90
C LEU A 53 2.65 -1.86 -60.64
N VAL A 54 1.55 -1.51 -59.96
CA VAL A 54 0.19 -1.54 -60.55
C VAL A 54 0.10 -0.57 -61.73
N LEU A 55 0.59 0.66 -61.57
CA LEU A 55 0.62 1.65 -62.65
C LEU A 55 1.58 1.26 -63.78
N GLY A 56 2.64 0.51 -63.51
CA GLY A 56 3.64 0.08 -64.50
C GLY A 56 3.22 -1.11 -65.36
N THR A 57 2.51 -2.10 -64.80
CA THR A 57 2.17 -3.36 -65.51
C THR A 57 1.40 -3.18 -66.82
N GLN A 58 0.58 -2.13 -66.95
CA GLN A 58 -0.15 -1.84 -68.18
C GLN A 58 0.35 -0.56 -68.86
N TYR A 59 1.49 0.00 -68.44
CA TYR A 59 2.07 1.18 -69.08
C TYR A 59 2.60 0.83 -70.49
N PHE A 60 3.18 -0.36 -70.65
CA PHE A 60 3.79 -0.82 -71.90
C PHE A 60 2.81 -1.47 -72.89
N SER A 61 1.52 -1.56 -72.56
CA SER A 61 0.52 -2.18 -73.44
C SER A 61 0.16 -1.31 -74.65
N GLY A 62 0.62 -0.05 -74.72
CA GLY A 62 0.31 0.89 -75.80
C GLY A 62 -1.15 1.35 -75.86
N ALA A 63 -1.97 0.93 -74.89
CA ALA A 63 -3.42 1.15 -74.90
C ALA A 63 -3.87 2.58 -74.54
N TYR A 64 -2.94 3.46 -74.15
CA TYR A 64 -3.26 4.79 -73.61
C TYR A 64 -2.62 5.90 -74.46
N GLN A 65 -3.39 6.95 -74.75
CA GLN A 65 -2.94 8.13 -75.52
C GLN A 65 -3.45 9.43 -74.88
N GLY A 66 -2.81 10.55 -75.21
CA GLY A 66 -3.24 11.88 -74.78
C GLY A 66 -3.24 12.08 -73.26
N VAL A 67 -4.31 12.66 -72.73
CA VAL A 67 -4.44 13.03 -71.31
C VAL A 67 -4.32 11.82 -70.37
N THR A 68 -4.84 10.66 -70.77
CA THR A 68 -4.78 9.44 -69.96
C THR A 68 -3.35 8.93 -69.78
N LEU A 69 -2.51 9.06 -70.81
CA LEU A 69 -1.09 8.74 -70.72
C LEU A 69 -0.35 9.72 -69.81
N ALA A 70 -0.67 11.01 -69.89
CA ALA A 70 -0.09 12.04 -69.03
C ALA A 70 -0.47 11.83 -67.55
N TRP A 71 -1.74 11.56 -67.26
CA TRP A 71 -2.23 11.22 -65.92
C TRP A 71 -1.48 10.01 -65.34
N ARG A 72 -1.41 8.90 -66.10
CA ARG A 72 -0.75 7.67 -65.64
C ARG A 72 0.74 7.87 -65.41
N THR A 73 1.42 8.57 -66.33
CA THR A 73 2.85 8.89 -66.21
C THR A 73 3.09 9.78 -64.99
N GLY A 74 2.25 10.80 -64.78
CA GLY A 74 2.32 11.69 -63.63
C GLY A 74 2.19 10.94 -62.31
N LEU A 75 1.18 10.07 -62.17
CA LEU A 75 0.98 9.28 -60.95
C LEU A 75 2.14 8.31 -60.69
N LEU A 76 2.66 7.66 -61.74
CA LEU A 76 3.80 6.76 -61.62
C LEU A 76 5.04 7.51 -61.10
N ILE A 77 5.33 8.68 -61.67
CA ILE A 77 6.44 9.54 -61.23
C ILE A 77 6.22 10.02 -59.79
N ALA A 78 5.01 10.50 -59.46
CA ALA A 78 4.69 11.00 -58.13
C ALA A 78 4.87 9.92 -57.04
N HIS A 79 4.31 8.72 -57.25
CA HIS A 79 4.45 7.61 -56.32
C HIS A 79 5.89 7.07 -56.26
N PHE A 80 6.62 7.05 -57.37
CA PHE A 80 8.03 6.66 -57.37
C PHE A 80 8.89 7.61 -56.51
N ILE A 81 8.76 8.93 -56.73
CA ILE A 81 9.51 9.94 -55.95
C ILE A 81 9.06 9.92 -54.50
N MET A 82 7.76 9.78 -54.21
CA MET A 82 7.26 9.63 -52.85
C MET A 82 7.86 8.39 -52.17
N GLY A 83 7.92 7.25 -52.86
CA GLY A 83 8.55 6.02 -52.36
C GLY A 83 10.03 6.20 -52.01
N LEU A 84 10.81 6.84 -52.91
CA LEU A 84 12.21 7.18 -52.63
C LEU A 84 12.35 8.10 -51.41
N THR A 85 11.47 9.09 -51.29
CA THR A 85 11.48 10.02 -50.15
C THR A 85 11.15 9.29 -48.84
N MET A 86 10.24 8.32 -48.86
CA MET A 86 9.94 7.48 -47.71
C MET A 86 11.12 6.59 -47.30
N ILE A 87 11.91 6.10 -48.26
CA ILE A 87 13.17 5.39 -47.99
C ILE A 87 14.19 6.32 -47.31
N VAL A 88 14.33 7.56 -47.79
CA VAL A 88 15.21 8.56 -47.16
C VAL A 88 14.79 8.83 -45.72
N PHE A 89 13.49 9.03 -45.45
CA PHE A 89 13.01 9.19 -44.07
C PHE A 89 13.27 7.94 -43.21
N THR A 90 13.12 6.75 -43.78
CA THR A 90 13.41 5.48 -43.08
C THR A 90 14.88 5.39 -42.67
N ILE A 91 15.79 5.79 -43.54
CA ILE A 91 17.23 5.81 -43.25
C ILE A 91 17.54 6.89 -42.21
N ALA A 92 17.03 8.10 -42.40
CA ALA A 92 17.26 9.23 -41.50
C ALA A 92 16.81 8.92 -40.07
N VAL A 93 15.59 8.41 -39.88
CA VAL A 93 15.03 8.14 -38.54
C VAL A 93 15.70 6.98 -37.80
N ARG A 94 16.37 6.07 -38.53
CA ARG A 94 17.18 5.00 -37.94
C ARG A 94 18.51 5.50 -37.37
N GLN A 95 19.01 6.64 -37.86
CA GLN A 95 20.26 7.25 -37.38
C GLN A 95 20.05 8.14 -36.14
N VAL A 96 18.79 8.46 -35.81
CA VAL A 96 18.45 9.33 -34.67
C VAL A 96 18.40 8.53 -33.37
N ASP A 97 19.03 9.05 -32.31
CA ASP A 97 18.80 8.57 -30.94
C ASP A 97 17.54 9.25 -30.37
N PRO A 98 16.44 8.49 -30.14
CA PRO A 98 15.19 9.07 -29.67
C PRO A 98 15.24 9.53 -28.21
N THR A 99 16.26 9.16 -27.44
CA THR A 99 16.38 9.55 -26.02
C THR A 99 16.95 10.95 -25.84
N ARG A 100 17.68 11.47 -26.84
CA ARG A 100 18.34 12.77 -26.82
C ARG A 100 18.26 13.45 -28.19
N PRO A 101 17.07 13.87 -28.63
CA PRO A 101 16.88 14.45 -29.96
C PRO A 101 17.63 15.78 -30.09
N LYS A 102 18.49 15.88 -31.10
CA LYS A 102 19.16 17.13 -31.51
C LYS A 102 18.18 18.05 -32.24
N TYR A 103 18.62 19.27 -32.53
CA TYR A 103 17.79 20.26 -33.24
C TYR A 103 17.20 19.72 -34.56
N TRP A 104 18.02 19.10 -35.41
CA TRP A 104 17.57 18.55 -36.69
C TRP A 104 16.63 17.35 -36.53
N ASP A 105 16.79 16.58 -35.46
CA ASP A 105 15.92 15.44 -35.13
C ASP A 105 14.49 15.91 -34.81
N ARG A 106 14.37 17.09 -34.16
CA ARG A 106 13.07 17.73 -33.88
C ARG A 106 12.35 18.21 -35.15
N GLN A 107 13.09 18.53 -36.22
CA GLN A 107 12.49 18.98 -37.48
C GLN A 107 12.07 17.83 -38.39
N LEU A 108 12.64 16.63 -38.21
CA LEU A 108 12.40 15.49 -39.10
C LEU A 108 10.91 15.11 -39.22
N PRO A 109 10.10 15.03 -38.13
CA PRO A 109 8.68 14.74 -38.25
C PRO A 109 7.88 15.87 -38.90
N VAL A 110 8.26 17.13 -38.65
CA VAL A 110 7.62 18.30 -39.27
C VAL A 110 7.85 18.28 -40.78
N GLY A 111 9.08 17.95 -41.20
CA GLY A 111 9.42 17.74 -42.60
C GLY A 111 8.65 16.58 -43.24
N ALA A 112 8.46 15.47 -42.52
CA ALA A 112 7.66 14.34 -43.01
C ALA A 112 6.20 14.74 -43.26
N VAL A 113 5.57 15.49 -42.34
CA VAL A 113 4.21 16.02 -42.53
C VAL A 113 4.15 16.95 -43.76
N ALA A 114 5.11 17.88 -43.88
CA ALA A 114 5.16 18.81 -45.01
C ALA A 114 5.27 18.08 -46.36
N VAL A 115 6.14 17.08 -46.45
CA VAL A 115 6.35 16.27 -47.66
C VAL A 115 5.10 15.45 -48.00
N CYS A 116 4.46 14.81 -47.01
CA CYS A 116 3.24 14.05 -47.24
C CYS A 116 2.10 14.94 -47.76
N LEU A 117 1.92 16.14 -47.18
CA LEU A 117 0.93 17.10 -47.65
C LEU A 117 1.24 17.59 -49.07
N LEU A 118 2.52 17.83 -49.40
CA LEU A 118 2.94 18.20 -50.74
C LEU A 118 2.60 17.12 -51.78
N PHE A 119 2.90 15.85 -51.49
CA PHE A 119 2.51 14.75 -52.38
C PHE A 119 1.00 14.59 -52.49
N ALA A 120 0.25 14.81 -51.41
CA ALA A 120 -1.21 14.79 -51.46
C ALA A 120 -1.76 15.85 -52.43
N VAL A 121 -1.17 17.06 -52.45
CA VAL A 121 -1.47 18.12 -53.42
C VAL A 121 -1.07 17.73 -54.85
N ALA A 122 0.12 17.13 -55.03
CA ALA A 122 0.60 16.73 -56.35
C ALA A 122 -0.29 15.63 -56.96
N ILE A 123 -0.57 14.57 -56.20
CA ILE A 123 -1.37 13.42 -56.64
C ILE A 123 -2.79 13.87 -56.99
N VAL A 124 -3.46 14.66 -56.13
CA VAL A 124 -4.82 15.13 -56.43
C VAL A 124 -4.85 16.03 -57.67
N THR A 125 -3.83 16.87 -57.87
CA THR A 125 -3.75 17.72 -59.07
C THR A 125 -3.65 16.90 -60.34
N ILE A 126 -2.83 15.83 -60.31
CA ILE A 126 -2.69 14.90 -61.42
C ILE A 126 -4.01 14.16 -61.65
N ASP A 127 -4.65 13.64 -60.59
CA ASP A 127 -5.92 12.93 -60.68
C ASP A 127 -7.04 13.75 -61.35
N GLN A 128 -7.08 15.07 -61.12
CA GLN A 128 -8.04 15.97 -61.78
C GLN A 128 -7.98 15.96 -63.32
N LEU A 129 -6.90 15.46 -63.94
CA LEU A 129 -6.83 15.27 -65.39
C LEU A 129 -7.86 14.26 -65.92
N VAL A 130 -8.29 13.31 -65.09
CA VAL A 130 -9.17 12.20 -65.50
C VAL A 130 -10.35 11.99 -64.55
N THR A 131 -10.20 12.29 -63.26
CA THR A 131 -11.22 12.09 -62.23
C THR A 131 -11.40 13.33 -61.36
N VAL A 132 -12.65 13.62 -60.97
CA VAL A 132 -12.96 14.75 -60.07
C VAL A 132 -12.64 14.45 -58.61
N ASN A 133 -12.18 13.25 -58.28
CA ASN A 133 -11.92 12.80 -56.91
C ASN A 133 -10.81 13.61 -56.24
N ILE A 134 -11.05 13.97 -54.97
CA ILE A 134 -10.09 14.71 -54.12
C ILE A 134 -9.56 13.88 -52.95
N THR A 135 -9.81 12.57 -52.98
CA THR A 135 -9.49 11.61 -51.93
C THR A 135 -8.01 11.63 -51.48
N PRO A 136 -7.00 11.76 -52.38
CA PRO A 136 -5.61 11.83 -51.94
C PRO A 136 -5.34 12.99 -50.98
N PHE A 137 -5.93 14.16 -51.23
CA PHE A 137 -5.80 15.33 -50.35
C PHE A 137 -6.54 15.15 -49.02
N LEU A 138 -7.75 14.58 -49.06
CA LEU A 138 -8.52 14.21 -47.87
C LEU A 138 -7.73 13.27 -46.96
N VAL A 139 -7.25 12.16 -47.50
CA VAL A 139 -6.52 11.13 -46.75
C VAL A 139 -5.20 11.69 -46.22
N GLY A 140 -4.45 12.45 -47.04
CA GLY A 140 -3.20 13.08 -46.61
C GLY A 140 -3.40 14.04 -45.44
N CYS A 141 -4.41 14.90 -45.50
CA CYS A 141 -4.70 15.87 -44.44
C CYS A 141 -5.13 15.20 -43.14
N LEU A 142 -6.02 14.21 -43.21
CA LEU A 142 -6.52 13.50 -42.03
C LEU A 142 -5.43 12.62 -41.41
N ALA A 143 -4.70 11.85 -42.22
CA ALA A 143 -3.65 10.96 -41.74
C ALA A 143 -2.56 11.74 -40.99
N MET A 144 -2.08 12.87 -41.55
CA MET A 144 -1.09 13.69 -40.86
C MET A 144 -1.63 14.32 -39.57
N GLY A 145 -2.91 14.70 -39.57
CA GLY A 145 -3.60 15.29 -38.43
C GLY A 145 -3.71 14.33 -37.23
N VAL A 146 -3.77 13.03 -37.49
CA VAL A 146 -3.83 11.99 -36.45
C VAL A 146 -2.44 11.47 -36.05
N LEU A 147 -1.58 11.22 -37.03
CA LEU A 147 -0.37 10.40 -36.84
C LEU A 147 0.79 11.17 -36.22
N PHE A 148 0.80 12.50 -36.31
CA PHE A 148 1.91 13.30 -35.78
C PHE A 148 1.43 14.28 -34.72
N TYR A 149 2.35 14.73 -33.87
CA TYR A 149 2.13 15.76 -32.87
C TYR A 149 3.02 16.97 -33.20
N VAL A 150 2.49 17.91 -33.98
CA VAL A 150 3.19 19.14 -34.37
C VAL A 150 2.58 20.33 -33.62
N LYS A 151 3.43 21.28 -33.21
CA LYS A 151 2.97 22.48 -32.48
C LYS A 151 1.90 23.23 -33.28
N PRO A 152 0.87 23.79 -32.63
CA PRO A 152 -0.26 24.46 -33.28
C PRO A 152 0.09 25.51 -34.34
N LEU A 153 1.12 26.32 -34.07
CA LEU A 153 1.55 27.37 -35.00
C LEU A 153 2.23 26.77 -36.23
N GLN A 154 3.11 25.78 -36.04
CA GLN A 154 3.81 25.11 -37.14
C GLN A 154 2.83 24.31 -38.01
N SER A 155 1.91 23.57 -37.39
CA SER A 155 0.89 22.83 -38.15
C SER A 155 -0.04 23.78 -38.91
N GLY A 156 -0.43 24.92 -38.32
CA GLY A 156 -1.23 25.93 -39.01
C GLY A 156 -0.57 26.42 -40.30
N VAL A 157 0.73 26.72 -40.26
CA VAL A 157 1.50 27.13 -41.46
C VAL A 157 1.53 26.01 -42.51
N LEU A 158 1.76 24.76 -42.10
CA LEU A 158 1.83 23.62 -43.02
C LEU A 158 0.49 23.38 -43.74
N TYR A 159 -0.62 23.32 -43.00
CA TYR A 159 -1.94 23.09 -43.55
C TYR A 159 -2.43 24.26 -44.40
N LEU A 160 -2.14 25.51 -44.00
CA LEU A 160 -2.44 26.68 -44.82
C LEU A 160 -1.69 26.63 -46.15
N THR A 161 -0.39 26.34 -46.11
CA THR A 161 0.45 26.24 -47.32
C THR A 161 -0.05 25.13 -48.24
N ALA A 162 -0.37 23.95 -47.70
CA ALA A 162 -0.92 22.84 -48.46
C ALA A 162 -2.28 23.18 -49.08
N THR A 163 -3.16 23.87 -48.34
CA THR A 163 -4.49 24.26 -48.82
C THR A 163 -4.41 25.32 -49.94
N VAL A 164 -3.52 26.30 -49.80
CA VAL A 164 -3.27 27.30 -50.84
C VAL A 164 -2.66 26.63 -52.08
N GLY A 165 -1.67 25.75 -51.90
CA GLY A 165 -1.08 24.97 -52.99
C GLY A 165 -2.13 24.13 -53.72
N TYR A 166 -2.96 23.40 -52.98
CA TYR A 166 -4.11 22.66 -53.52
C TYR A 166 -5.01 23.56 -54.37
N PHE A 167 -5.47 24.69 -53.80
CA PHE A 167 -6.40 25.61 -54.45
C PHE A 167 -5.89 26.13 -55.79
N LEU A 168 -4.59 26.45 -55.86
CA LEU A 168 -3.93 26.94 -57.06
C LEU A 168 -3.73 25.81 -58.08
N CYS A 169 -3.16 24.68 -57.65
CA CYS A 169 -2.77 23.60 -58.54
C CYS A 169 -3.95 22.92 -59.24
N ILE A 170 -5.07 22.67 -58.55
CA ILE A 170 -6.24 22.04 -59.20
C ILE A 170 -6.89 22.95 -60.25
N GLY A 171 -6.66 24.27 -60.17
CA GLY A 171 -7.11 25.21 -61.19
C GLY A 171 -6.36 25.10 -62.52
N LEU A 172 -5.22 24.40 -62.54
CA LEU A 172 -4.45 24.15 -63.75
C LEU A 172 -4.97 22.95 -64.55
N THR A 173 -5.68 22.02 -63.90
CA THR A 173 -6.07 20.74 -64.49
C THR A 173 -7.58 20.57 -64.64
N GLN A 174 -8.40 21.23 -63.81
CA GLN A 174 -9.86 21.14 -63.89
C GLN A 174 -10.45 22.28 -64.73
N ASN A 175 -11.00 21.93 -65.89
CA ASN A 175 -11.57 22.88 -66.85
C ASN A 175 -13.05 23.19 -66.59
N ASN A 176 -13.76 22.36 -65.83
CA ASN A 176 -15.15 22.61 -65.47
C ASN A 176 -15.24 23.54 -64.24
N LEU A 177 -15.82 24.73 -64.44
CA LEU A 177 -15.88 25.78 -63.41
C LEU A 177 -16.68 25.36 -62.16
N GLU A 178 -17.80 24.65 -62.34
CA GLU A 178 -18.65 24.21 -61.22
C GLU A 178 -17.95 23.14 -60.38
N GLN A 179 -17.31 22.17 -61.04
CA GLN A 179 -16.52 21.14 -60.38
C GLN A 179 -15.29 21.73 -59.68
N LEU A 180 -14.60 22.68 -60.31
CA LEU A 180 -13.47 23.40 -59.73
C LEU A 180 -13.88 24.17 -58.47
N LEU A 181 -15.00 24.90 -58.52
CA LEU A 181 -15.52 25.64 -57.36
C LEU A 181 -15.85 24.69 -56.20
N SER A 182 -16.59 23.60 -56.49
CA SER A 182 -16.93 22.58 -55.50
C SER A 182 -15.68 21.95 -54.87
N ASN A 183 -14.70 21.54 -55.68
CA ASN A 183 -13.47 20.91 -55.20
C ASN A 183 -12.58 21.88 -54.40
N ARG A 184 -12.58 23.17 -54.73
CA ARG A 184 -11.89 24.20 -53.94
C ARG A 184 -12.52 24.39 -52.56
N LEU A 185 -13.85 24.47 -52.48
CA LEU A 185 -14.57 24.58 -51.20
C LEU A 185 -14.35 23.34 -50.32
N ASN A 186 -14.43 22.15 -50.91
CA ASN A 186 -14.13 20.90 -50.19
C ASN A 186 -12.68 20.85 -49.70
N GLY A 187 -11.71 21.28 -50.52
CA GLY A 187 -10.30 21.32 -50.13
C GLY A 187 -10.02 22.27 -48.97
N ILE A 188 -10.62 23.47 -48.96
CA ILE A 188 -10.53 24.40 -47.82
C ILE A 188 -11.06 23.74 -46.55
N THR A 189 -12.22 23.09 -46.65
CA THR A 189 -12.85 22.39 -45.52
C THR A 189 -11.95 21.28 -44.98
N ILE A 190 -11.36 20.47 -45.88
CA ILE A 190 -10.44 19.38 -45.55
C ILE A 190 -9.15 19.91 -44.88
N GLY A 191 -8.57 20.98 -45.42
CA GLY A 191 -7.36 21.59 -44.87
C GLY A 191 -7.58 22.12 -43.45
N ILE A 192 -8.71 22.81 -43.23
CA ILE A 192 -9.12 23.27 -41.89
C ILE A 192 -9.35 22.08 -40.97
N LEU A 193 -10.07 21.04 -41.42
CA LEU A 193 -10.35 19.85 -40.61
C LEU A 193 -9.06 19.12 -40.20
N GLY A 194 -8.11 18.96 -41.12
CA GLY A 194 -6.80 18.38 -40.83
C GLY A 194 -6.00 19.17 -39.79
N TRP A 195 -5.99 20.51 -39.91
CA TRP A 195 -5.35 21.37 -38.92
C TRP A 195 -6.03 21.30 -37.54
N VAL A 196 -7.36 21.34 -37.49
CA VAL A 196 -8.14 21.21 -36.26
C VAL A 196 -7.85 19.85 -35.60
N LEU A 197 -7.78 18.78 -36.38
CA LEU A 197 -7.46 17.45 -35.87
C LEU A 197 -6.05 17.40 -35.27
N GLN A 198 -5.06 17.98 -35.96
CA GLN A 198 -3.69 18.10 -35.43
C GLN A 198 -3.65 18.91 -34.13
N PHE A 199 -4.41 20.00 -34.07
CA PHE A 199 -4.50 20.85 -32.88
C PHE A 199 -5.08 20.08 -31.69
N VAL A 200 -6.17 19.34 -31.91
CA VAL A 200 -6.80 18.51 -30.87
C VAL A 200 -5.86 17.38 -30.44
N MET A 201 -5.19 16.71 -31.38
CA MET A 201 -4.21 15.67 -31.05
C MET A 201 -3.05 16.21 -30.22
N TRP A 202 -2.50 17.38 -30.59
CA TRP A 202 -1.50 18.07 -29.79
C TRP A 202 -2.03 18.36 -28.38
N ARG A 203 -3.22 18.94 -28.26
CA ARG A 203 -3.81 19.27 -26.96
C ARG A 203 -4.04 18.04 -26.09
N ASN A 204 -4.55 16.96 -26.66
CA ASN A 204 -4.75 15.69 -25.96
C ASN A 204 -3.42 15.12 -25.48
N PHE A 205 -2.40 15.09 -26.34
CA PHE A 205 -1.06 14.66 -25.98
C PHE A 205 -0.50 15.49 -24.81
N THR A 206 -0.59 16.82 -24.89
CA THR A 206 -0.13 17.72 -23.82
C THR A 206 -0.78 17.41 -22.48
N THR A 207 -2.10 17.18 -22.51
CA THR A 207 -2.89 16.97 -21.30
C THR A 207 -2.55 15.62 -20.68
N ILE A 208 -2.48 14.57 -21.49
CA ILE A 208 -2.17 13.21 -21.03
C ILE A 208 -0.75 13.15 -20.44
N THR A 209 0.25 13.73 -21.10
CA THR A 209 1.63 13.71 -20.60
C THR A 209 1.78 14.49 -19.29
N CYS A 210 1.17 15.68 -19.19
CA CYS A 210 1.20 16.44 -17.94
C CYS A 210 0.48 15.71 -16.79
N GLN A 211 -0.67 15.07 -17.08
CA GLN A 211 -1.38 14.25 -16.10
C GLN A 211 -0.57 13.04 -15.63
N GLN A 212 0.14 12.35 -16.53
CA GLN A 212 1.00 11.23 -16.17
C GLN A 212 2.15 11.65 -15.25
N HIS A 213 2.79 12.79 -15.53
CA HIS A 213 3.84 13.32 -14.64
C HIS A 213 3.29 13.68 -13.26
N LEU A 214 2.13 14.32 -13.19
CA LEU A 214 1.50 14.68 -11.92
C LEU A 214 1.08 13.43 -11.10
N LEU A 215 0.51 12.43 -11.77
CA LEU A 215 0.14 11.17 -11.14
C LEU A 215 1.37 10.45 -10.57
N ALA A 216 2.47 10.40 -11.32
CA ALA A 216 3.72 9.80 -10.83
C ALA A 216 4.25 10.51 -9.57
N GLN A 217 4.26 11.85 -9.56
CA GLN A 217 4.68 12.63 -8.39
C GLN A 217 3.75 12.44 -7.19
N THR A 218 2.45 12.36 -7.43
CA THR A 218 1.46 12.18 -6.37
C THR A 218 1.56 10.79 -5.76
N ASN A 219 1.72 9.75 -6.58
CA ASN A 219 1.92 8.39 -6.11
C ASN A 219 3.19 8.25 -5.28
N ALA A 220 4.31 8.84 -5.70
CA ALA A 220 5.54 8.84 -4.90
C ALA A 220 5.32 9.43 -3.49
N LYS A 221 4.66 10.59 -3.41
CA LYS A 221 4.32 11.22 -2.12
C LYS A 221 3.38 10.37 -1.25
N LEU A 222 2.43 9.68 -1.87
CA LEU A 222 1.52 8.79 -1.15
C LEU A 222 2.27 7.59 -0.57
N THR A 223 3.17 6.98 -1.36
CA THR A 223 4.01 5.88 -0.89
C THR A 223 4.92 6.31 0.27
N ASP A 224 5.54 7.48 0.19
CA ASP A 224 6.40 8.00 1.27
C ASP A 224 5.60 8.20 2.57
N ARG A 225 4.41 8.82 2.48
CA ARG A 225 3.53 9.02 3.64
C ARG A 225 3.00 7.71 4.21
N GLN A 226 2.70 6.73 3.35
CA GLN A 226 2.28 5.42 3.81
C GLN A 226 3.40 4.74 4.60
N ALA A 227 4.64 4.77 4.11
CA ALA A 227 5.79 4.23 4.82
C ALA A 227 6.04 4.93 6.16
N GLU A 228 5.86 6.26 6.21
CA GLU A 228 5.95 7.04 7.45
C GLU A 228 4.87 6.64 8.47
N LEU A 229 3.62 6.53 8.03
CA LEU A 229 2.51 6.09 8.89
C LEU A 229 2.71 4.66 9.39
N GLU A 230 3.20 3.75 8.54
CA GLU A 230 3.50 2.37 8.92
C GLU A 230 4.59 2.32 10.00
N ARG A 231 5.64 3.14 9.90
CA ARG A 231 6.67 3.26 10.96
C ARG A 231 6.10 3.79 12.26
N LEU A 232 5.29 4.86 12.22
CA LEU A 232 4.66 5.43 13.42
C LEU A 232 3.75 4.43 14.15
N VAL A 233 3.14 3.50 13.41
CA VAL A 233 2.27 2.45 13.98
C VAL A 233 3.07 1.25 14.48
N ARG A 234 4.20 0.92 13.85
CA ARG A 234 4.97 -0.30 14.13
C ARG A 234 6.17 -0.11 15.04
N ASP A 235 6.70 1.10 15.15
CA ASP A 235 7.92 1.39 15.92
C ASP A 235 7.58 2.12 17.23
N ASP A 236 8.37 1.89 18.26
CA ASP A 236 8.34 2.63 19.52
C ASP A 236 9.11 3.95 19.36
N VAL A 237 8.41 5.08 19.57
CA VAL A 237 8.94 6.42 19.32
C VAL A 237 10.19 6.73 20.15
N LEU A 238 10.30 6.16 21.37
CA LEU A 238 11.42 6.45 22.26
C LEU A 238 12.68 5.69 21.86
N THR A 239 12.55 4.39 21.60
CA THR A 239 13.70 3.48 21.39
C THR A 239 14.04 3.24 19.93
N GLY A 240 13.11 3.50 19.00
CA GLY A 240 13.25 3.19 17.58
C GLY A 240 13.19 1.68 17.26
N LEU A 241 12.99 0.82 18.26
CA LEU A 241 12.69 -0.59 18.04
C LEU A 241 11.23 -0.76 17.63
N PRO A 242 10.90 -1.84 16.90
CA PRO A 242 9.52 -2.29 16.75
C PRO A 242 8.78 -2.32 18.10
N ASN A 243 7.52 -1.95 18.10
CA ASN A 243 6.68 -1.94 19.29
C ASN A 243 5.97 -3.30 19.50
N ARG A 244 5.15 -3.39 20.54
CA ARG A 244 4.39 -4.59 20.89
C ARG A 244 3.49 -5.10 19.75
N LEU A 245 2.91 -4.22 18.94
CA LEU A 245 2.09 -4.63 17.81
C LEU A 245 2.94 -5.37 16.77
N ALA A 246 4.07 -4.77 16.37
CA ALA A 246 5.01 -5.39 15.44
C ALA A 246 5.60 -6.71 15.98
N ALA A 247 5.86 -6.79 17.30
CA ALA A 247 6.29 -8.02 17.96
C ALA A 247 5.26 -9.15 17.81
N ASN A 248 3.99 -8.87 18.08
CA ASN A 248 2.90 -9.84 17.98
C ASN A 248 2.67 -10.36 16.56
N GLU A 249 2.85 -9.49 15.56
CA GLU A 249 2.81 -9.87 14.15
C GLU A 249 4.00 -10.74 13.79
N ARG A 250 5.22 -10.36 14.16
CA ARG A 250 6.42 -11.15 13.86
C ARG A 250 6.36 -12.52 14.53
N LEU A 251 5.94 -12.59 15.80
CA LEU A 251 5.67 -13.84 16.51
C LEU A 251 4.71 -14.76 15.74
N HIS A 252 3.65 -14.18 15.15
CA HIS A 252 2.72 -14.96 14.34
C HIS A 252 3.39 -15.51 13.07
N THR A 253 4.16 -14.68 12.37
CA THR A 253 4.91 -15.08 11.18
C THR A 253 5.89 -16.20 11.49
N GLU A 254 6.67 -16.10 12.56
CA GLU A 254 7.63 -17.14 12.95
C GLU A 254 6.92 -18.43 13.37
N PHE A 255 5.81 -18.35 14.11
CA PHE A 255 5.02 -19.52 14.48
C PHE A 255 4.48 -20.27 13.26
N VAL A 256 3.93 -19.55 12.27
CA VAL A 256 3.45 -20.16 11.02
C VAL A 256 4.61 -20.74 10.21
N SER A 257 5.76 -20.05 10.16
CA SER A 257 6.96 -20.53 9.48
C SER A 257 7.50 -21.82 10.11
N MET A 258 7.58 -21.88 11.44
CA MET A 258 7.96 -23.06 12.22
C MET A 258 7.02 -24.23 11.94
N LYS A 259 5.69 -24.02 11.96
CA LYS A 259 4.72 -25.07 11.66
C LYS A 259 4.88 -25.67 10.26
N ARG A 260 5.39 -24.90 9.30
CA ARG A 260 5.62 -25.34 7.91
C ARG A 260 6.99 -25.99 7.72
N SER A 261 8.04 -25.41 8.28
CA SER A 261 9.43 -25.87 8.11
C SER A 261 9.84 -26.96 9.09
N ASN A 262 9.09 -27.12 10.19
CA ASN A 262 9.44 -27.92 11.34
C ASN A 262 10.74 -27.47 12.04
N GLU A 263 11.15 -26.22 11.83
CA GLU A 263 12.31 -25.60 12.47
C GLU A 263 11.85 -24.58 13.51
N GLY A 264 12.29 -24.76 14.76
CA GLY A 264 11.93 -23.91 15.89
C GLY A 264 12.59 -22.52 15.87
N TYR A 265 12.11 -21.65 16.75
CA TYR A 265 12.72 -20.35 17.02
C TYR A 265 12.81 -20.12 18.53
N ALA A 266 13.76 -19.31 18.97
CA ALA A 266 13.88 -18.95 20.37
C ALA A 266 13.16 -17.63 20.67
N VAL A 267 12.56 -17.54 21.87
CA VAL A 267 11.95 -16.32 22.40
C VAL A 267 12.70 -15.89 23.64
N LEU A 268 13.16 -14.64 23.63
CA LEU A 268 13.80 -14.00 24.78
C LEU A 268 12.88 -12.90 25.29
N MET A 269 12.43 -13.01 26.54
CA MET A 269 11.80 -11.92 27.27
C MET A 269 12.83 -11.27 28.17
N MET A 270 12.94 -9.94 28.12
CA MET A 270 14.01 -9.20 28.76
C MET A 270 13.44 -8.02 29.53
N ASP A 271 14.01 -7.72 30.69
CA ASP A 271 13.59 -6.59 31.52
C ASP A 271 14.79 -5.96 32.24
N ILE A 272 14.80 -4.62 32.28
CA ILE A 272 15.86 -3.85 32.92
C ILE A 272 15.70 -3.91 34.43
N ASP A 273 16.72 -4.46 35.10
CA ASP A 273 16.70 -4.63 36.54
C ASP A 273 16.63 -3.29 37.28
N PHE A 274 15.68 -3.19 38.21
CA PHE A 274 15.48 -2.01 39.05
C PHE A 274 15.24 -0.71 38.27
N PHE A 275 14.68 -0.77 37.06
CA PHE A 275 14.42 0.41 36.23
C PHE A 275 13.59 1.49 36.95
N LYS A 276 12.60 1.09 37.75
CA LYS A 276 11.83 2.03 38.59
C LYS A 276 12.72 2.85 39.53
N ARG A 277 13.75 2.25 40.14
CA ARG A 277 14.69 2.96 41.01
C ARG A 277 15.52 3.99 40.22
N VAL A 278 15.86 3.69 38.97
CA VAL A 278 16.53 4.66 38.08
C VAL A 278 15.63 5.87 37.86
N ASN A 279 14.35 5.66 37.51
CA ASN A 279 13.38 6.74 37.35
C ASN A 279 13.18 7.54 38.64
N ASP A 280 13.03 6.85 39.78
CA ASP A 280 12.78 7.50 41.07
C ASP A 280 13.99 8.31 41.57
N THR A 281 15.23 7.90 41.21
CA THR A 281 16.46 8.55 41.67
C THR A 281 16.93 9.65 40.73
N HIS A 282 16.82 9.45 39.41
CA HIS A 282 17.41 10.31 38.38
C HIS A 282 16.38 11.01 37.49
N GLY A 283 15.09 10.69 37.65
CA GLY A 283 14.00 11.24 36.85
C GLY A 283 13.78 10.48 35.54
N HIS A 284 12.57 10.62 35.00
CA HIS A 284 12.13 9.92 33.78
C HIS A 284 13.00 10.20 32.56
N ALA A 285 13.54 11.41 32.41
CA ALA A 285 14.41 11.75 31.27
C ALA A 285 15.70 10.91 31.24
N VAL A 286 16.24 10.54 32.40
CA VAL A 286 17.40 9.65 32.49
C VAL A 286 16.99 8.19 32.25
N GLY A 287 15.82 7.78 32.75
CA GLY A 287 15.25 6.47 32.41
C GLY A 287 15.05 6.29 30.90
N ASP A 288 14.57 7.32 30.21
CA ASP A 288 14.41 7.33 28.76
C ASP A 288 15.75 7.12 28.02
N GLN A 289 16.82 7.77 28.50
CA GLN A 289 18.18 7.56 27.97
C GLN A 289 18.68 6.13 28.20
N VAL A 290 18.39 5.55 29.37
CA VAL A 290 18.73 4.15 29.67
C VAL A 290 17.98 3.20 28.72
N LEU A 291 16.69 3.42 28.49
CA LEU A 291 15.90 2.63 27.53
C LEU A 291 16.48 2.71 26.11
N GLN A 292 16.85 3.91 25.66
CA GLN A 292 17.48 4.10 24.35
C GLN A 292 18.84 3.39 24.24
N SER A 293 19.66 3.46 25.30
CA SER A 293 20.97 2.80 25.35
C SER A 293 20.85 1.28 25.31
N VAL A 294 19.93 0.72 26.10
CA VAL A 294 19.64 -0.73 26.11
C VAL A 294 19.09 -1.18 24.76
N ALA A 295 18.14 -0.45 24.19
CA ALA A 295 17.58 -0.76 22.87
C ALA A 295 18.66 -0.81 21.77
N LYS A 296 19.56 0.18 21.75
CA LYS A 296 20.70 0.23 20.82
C LYS A 296 21.65 -0.95 21.04
N THR A 297 21.91 -1.30 22.30
CA THR A 297 22.77 -2.44 22.65
C THR A 297 22.17 -3.76 22.17
N ILE A 298 20.85 -3.95 22.35
CA ILE A 298 20.13 -5.11 21.82
C ILE A 298 20.27 -5.17 20.29
N GLN A 299 19.99 -4.07 19.59
CA GLN A 299 20.01 -4.02 18.13
C GLN A 299 21.39 -4.34 17.53
N VAL A 300 22.48 -3.84 18.13
CA VAL A 300 23.85 -4.09 17.65
C VAL A 300 24.34 -5.50 18.00
N THR A 301 23.80 -6.11 19.06
CA THR A 301 24.22 -7.43 19.53
C THR A 301 23.61 -8.57 18.71
N LEU A 302 22.37 -8.38 18.26
CA LEU A 302 21.58 -9.31 17.45
C LEU A 302 21.98 -9.26 15.97
N ARG A 303 21.64 -10.33 15.24
CA ARG A 303 21.87 -10.43 13.79
C ARG A 303 20.74 -9.77 13.02
N GLU A 304 20.97 -9.49 11.74
CA GLU A 304 19.94 -8.93 10.85
C GLU A 304 18.71 -9.85 10.69
N SER A 305 18.89 -11.16 10.80
CA SER A 305 17.81 -12.16 10.77
C SER A 305 16.93 -12.14 12.02
N ASP A 306 17.49 -11.68 13.13
CA ASP A 306 16.84 -11.68 14.44
C ASP A 306 15.90 -10.48 14.52
N PHE A 307 14.90 -10.58 15.40
CA PHE A 307 13.95 -9.50 15.62
C PHE A 307 14.01 -9.05 17.07
N ALA A 308 13.99 -7.75 17.31
CA ALA A 308 13.86 -7.17 18.64
C ALA A 308 12.73 -6.14 18.67
N ALA A 309 12.03 -6.04 19.79
CA ALA A 309 10.97 -5.09 20.01
C ALA A 309 10.94 -4.59 21.45
N ARG A 310 10.44 -3.38 21.67
CA ARG A 310 10.02 -2.92 23.00
C ARG A 310 8.61 -3.43 23.27
N PHE A 311 8.49 -4.35 24.21
CA PHE A 311 7.24 -5.06 24.49
C PHE A 311 6.30 -4.26 25.41
N GLY A 312 6.86 -3.47 26.34
CA GLY A 312 6.11 -2.52 27.16
C GLY A 312 6.97 -1.94 28.28
N GLY A 313 6.86 -0.64 28.57
CA GLY A 313 7.65 -0.02 29.66
C GLY A 313 9.16 -0.26 29.49
N GLU A 314 9.75 -1.02 30.40
CA GLU A 314 11.15 -1.49 30.43
C GLU A 314 11.39 -2.89 29.86
N GLU A 315 10.36 -3.51 29.30
CA GLU A 315 10.39 -4.87 28.75
C GLU A 315 10.73 -4.87 27.26
N PHE A 316 11.61 -5.78 26.88
CA PHE A 316 12.03 -6.02 25.50
C PHE A 316 11.81 -7.49 25.14
N LEU A 317 11.49 -7.75 23.89
CA LEU A 317 11.33 -9.09 23.34
C LEU A 317 12.29 -9.27 22.18
N ALA A 318 12.96 -10.43 22.11
CA ALA A 318 13.70 -10.83 20.93
C ALA A 318 13.26 -12.21 20.42
N LEU A 319 13.23 -12.36 19.09
CA LEU A 319 12.96 -13.61 18.39
C LEU A 319 14.19 -13.99 17.60
N LEU A 320 14.63 -15.24 17.77
CA LEU A 320 15.79 -15.80 17.08
C LEU A 320 15.32 -16.95 16.20
N PRO A 321 15.01 -16.71 14.91
CA PRO A 321 14.63 -17.75 13.97
C PRO A 321 15.73 -18.81 13.84
N PHE A 322 15.36 -20.07 13.62
CA PHE A 322 16.30 -21.15 13.29
C PHE A 322 17.44 -21.31 14.33
N THR A 323 17.13 -21.08 15.60
CA THR A 323 18.11 -21.03 16.68
C THR A 323 17.78 -22.09 17.73
N ASP A 324 18.73 -22.99 17.98
CA ASP A 324 18.63 -24.01 19.02
C ASP A 324 18.91 -23.46 20.43
N LEU A 325 18.61 -24.23 21.47
CA LEU A 325 18.75 -23.77 22.85
C LEU A 325 20.18 -23.34 23.19
N PRO A 326 21.24 -24.11 22.86
CA PRO A 326 22.61 -23.69 23.16
C PRO A 326 23.01 -22.39 22.45
N ALA A 327 22.59 -22.18 21.20
CA ALA A 327 22.86 -20.93 20.50
C ALA A 327 22.06 -19.77 21.10
N ALA A 328 20.77 -19.97 21.39
CA ALA A 328 19.92 -18.95 21.98
C ALA A 328 20.45 -18.51 23.34
N LEU A 329 20.92 -19.45 24.17
CA LEU A 329 21.54 -19.18 25.47
C LEU A 329 22.81 -18.33 25.31
N ARG A 330 23.66 -18.63 24.32
CA ARG A 330 24.84 -17.80 24.02
C ARG A 330 24.46 -16.38 23.61
N VAL A 331 23.41 -16.22 22.80
CA VAL A 331 22.91 -14.88 22.41
C VAL A 331 22.36 -14.13 23.61
N ALA A 332 21.54 -14.77 24.44
CA ALA A 332 20.99 -14.19 25.66
C ALA A 332 22.10 -13.74 26.62
N GLU A 333 23.09 -14.59 26.86
CA GLU A 333 24.20 -14.24 27.76
C GLU A 333 25.08 -13.12 27.19
N LYS A 334 25.29 -13.11 25.87
CA LYS A 334 25.97 -12.00 25.18
C LYS A 334 25.22 -10.69 25.35
N LEU A 335 23.88 -10.68 25.18
CA LEU A 335 23.04 -9.50 25.41
C LEU A 335 23.15 -9.01 26.85
N ARG A 336 23.03 -9.92 27.82
CA ARG A 336 23.14 -9.63 29.25
C ARG A 336 24.48 -8.96 29.59
N GLN A 337 25.58 -9.55 29.11
CA GLN A 337 26.94 -9.01 29.32
C GLN A 337 27.16 -7.69 28.59
N ALA A 338 26.62 -7.52 27.38
CA ALA A 338 26.73 -6.27 26.63
C ALA A 338 26.02 -5.12 27.34
N VAL A 339 24.83 -5.35 27.90
CA VAL A 339 24.11 -4.35 28.70
C VAL A 339 24.81 -4.07 30.03
N GLU A 340 25.32 -5.11 30.70
CA GLU A 340 26.07 -4.92 31.94
C GLU A 340 27.34 -4.07 31.72
N SER A 341 28.01 -4.27 30.60
CA SER A 341 29.26 -3.58 30.27
C SER A 341 29.05 -2.20 29.64
N SER A 342 27.84 -1.87 29.17
CA SER A 342 27.48 -0.52 28.74
C SER A 342 27.23 0.37 29.95
N ALA A 343 28.30 0.74 30.64
CA ALA A 343 28.25 1.65 31.78
C ALA A 343 27.61 2.98 31.36
N ASP A 344 26.54 3.36 32.06
CA ASP A 344 25.89 4.64 31.88
C ASP A 344 26.56 5.69 32.78
N PRO A 345 27.03 6.83 32.25
CA PRO A 345 27.77 7.83 33.03
C PRO A 345 27.01 8.42 34.22
N VAL A 346 25.67 8.34 34.21
CA VAL A 346 24.79 8.98 35.20
C VAL A 346 24.24 7.98 36.20
N THR A 347 23.82 6.81 35.73
CA THR A 347 23.14 5.76 36.53
C THR A 347 24.08 4.64 36.96
N GLY A 348 25.28 4.57 36.38
CA GLY A 348 26.28 3.57 36.69
C GLY A 348 26.02 2.25 35.96
N ARG A 349 26.00 1.14 36.71
CA ARG A 349 25.81 -0.20 36.14
C ARG A 349 24.32 -0.50 35.98
N ILE A 350 23.88 -0.66 34.73
CA ILE A 350 22.57 -1.18 34.37
C ILE A 350 22.69 -2.69 34.10
N THR A 351 21.72 -3.48 34.54
CA THR A 351 21.70 -4.93 34.26
C THR A 351 20.37 -5.36 33.68
N LEU A 352 20.40 -6.51 33.01
CA LEU A 352 19.25 -7.08 32.31
C LEU A 352 19.00 -8.49 32.82
N SER A 353 17.75 -8.79 33.18
CA SER A 353 17.31 -10.16 33.40
C SER A 353 16.65 -10.68 32.13
N ILE A 354 16.89 -11.95 31.78
CA ILE A 354 16.40 -12.55 30.54
C ILE A 354 15.76 -13.91 30.83
N GLY A 355 14.53 -14.11 30.39
CA GLY A 355 13.89 -15.41 30.29
C GLY A 355 13.96 -15.94 28.86
N LEU A 356 14.31 -17.20 28.71
CA LEU A 356 14.51 -17.86 27.43
C LEU A 356 13.61 -19.10 27.30
N SER A 357 12.89 -19.19 26.19
CA SER A 357 12.15 -20.39 25.78
C SER A 357 12.43 -20.75 24.33
N LEU A 358 12.14 -22.00 23.96
CA LEU A 358 12.12 -22.44 22.58
C LEU A 358 10.68 -22.71 22.15
N ALA A 359 10.31 -22.16 21.00
CA ALA A 359 9.08 -22.53 20.32
C ALA A 359 9.30 -23.81 19.53
N THR A 360 8.43 -24.79 19.74
CA THR A 360 8.52 -26.10 19.11
C THR A 360 7.27 -26.41 18.26
N PRO A 361 7.38 -27.22 17.19
CA PRO A 361 6.28 -27.51 16.28
C PRO A 361 5.05 -28.16 16.91
N ASP A 362 5.16 -28.75 18.10
CA ASP A 362 4.08 -29.39 18.86
C ASP A 362 3.23 -28.39 19.66
N GLN A 363 3.71 -27.16 19.89
CA GLN A 363 2.96 -26.14 20.65
C GLN A 363 1.65 -25.74 19.95
N ALA A 364 0.59 -25.54 20.74
CA ALA A 364 -0.75 -25.23 20.23
C ALA A 364 -0.94 -23.76 19.79
N SER A 365 -0.14 -22.82 20.31
CA SER A 365 -0.22 -21.39 19.98
C SER A 365 1.15 -20.73 20.08
N LYS A 366 1.33 -19.63 19.33
CA LYS A 366 2.49 -18.72 19.43
C LYS A 366 2.69 -18.16 20.84
N ASP A 367 1.61 -18.06 21.63
CA ASP A 367 1.64 -17.46 22.97
C ASP A 367 2.24 -18.38 24.04
N VAL A 368 2.48 -19.66 23.73
CA VAL A 368 3.02 -20.64 24.69
C VAL A 368 4.49 -20.32 24.98
N ALA A 369 5.33 -20.27 23.95
CA ALA A 369 6.75 -19.93 24.10
C ALA A 369 6.94 -18.54 24.74
N VAL A 370 6.09 -17.55 24.42
CA VAL A 370 6.16 -16.23 25.06
C VAL A 370 5.88 -16.32 26.56
N ARG A 371 4.87 -17.08 26.97
CA ARG A 371 4.55 -17.29 28.40
C ARG A 371 5.67 -18.02 29.13
N GLU A 372 6.22 -19.07 28.53
CA GLU A 372 7.35 -19.81 29.09
C GLU A 372 8.60 -18.91 29.27
N ALA A 373 8.86 -18.01 28.32
CA ALA A 373 9.95 -17.03 28.45
C ALA A 373 9.66 -16.00 29.54
N ASP A 374 8.41 -15.57 29.71
CA ASP A 374 8.00 -14.64 30.78
C ASP A 374 8.14 -15.28 32.17
N ASP A 375 7.69 -16.53 32.33
CA ASP A 375 7.86 -17.29 33.57
C ASP A 375 9.34 -17.48 33.91
N ALA A 376 10.17 -17.78 32.91
CA ALA A 376 11.62 -17.87 33.08
C ALA A 376 12.23 -16.51 33.49
N LEU A 377 11.78 -15.40 32.90
CA LEU A 377 12.23 -14.05 33.26
C LEU A 377 11.87 -13.73 34.71
N TYR A 378 10.69 -14.12 35.15
CA TYR A 378 10.28 -13.99 36.54
C TYR A 378 11.22 -14.76 37.48
N CYS A 379 11.54 -16.01 37.15
CA CYS A 379 12.53 -16.82 37.88
C CYS A 379 13.92 -16.18 37.87
N ALA A 380 14.38 -15.58 36.75
CA ALA A 380 15.64 -14.84 36.69
C ALA A 380 15.65 -13.67 37.68
N LYS A 381 14.56 -12.90 37.76
CA LYS A 381 14.41 -11.78 38.69
C LYS A 381 14.43 -12.24 40.16
N ARG A 382 13.77 -13.36 40.48
CA ARG A 382 13.79 -13.95 41.84
C ARG A 382 15.13 -14.56 42.20
N GLY A 383 15.83 -15.15 41.23
CA GLY A 383 17.11 -15.81 41.41
C GLY A 383 18.28 -14.85 41.72
N GLY A 384 18.03 -13.54 41.78
CA GLY A 384 19.05 -12.54 42.07
C GLY A 384 19.34 -11.58 40.91
N ARG A 385 18.52 -11.60 39.85
CA ARG A 385 18.63 -10.72 38.67
C ARG A 385 19.96 -10.88 37.91
N ASN A 386 20.19 -10.02 36.91
CA ASN A 386 21.36 -10.02 36.03
C ASN A 386 21.76 -11.44 35.58
N ARG A 387 20.79 -12.21 35.06
CA ARG A 387 20.99 -13.58 34.62
C ARG A 387 20.03 -13.97 33.50
N VAL A 388 20.40 -15.04 32.81
CA VAL A 388 19.52 -15.74 31.88
C VAL A 388 18.92 -16.95 32.59
N GLN A 389 17.61 -17.16 32.45
CA GLN A 389 16.91 -18.34 32.94
C GLN A 389 16.22 -19.04 31.77
N VAL A 390 16.33 -20.37 31.70
CA VAL A 390 15.65 -21.19 30.69
C VAL A 390 14.36 -21.77 31.26
N ALA A 391 13.28 -21.78 30.48
CA ALA A 391 11.95 -22.26 30.91
C ALA A 391 11.89 -23.74 31.32
N SER A 392 12.82 -24.59 30.86
CA SER A 392 12.86 -26.01 31.25
C SER A 392 13.40 -26.25 32.66
N GLU A 393 14.18 -25.32 33.22
CA GLU A 393 14.76 -25.44 34.57
C GLU A 393 13.81 -24.99 35.68
N SER A 394 12.71 -24.30 35.36
CA SER A 394 11.75 -23.78 36.34
C SER A 394 10.79 -24.84 36.93
N LEU A 395 10.72 -26.04 36.34
CA LEU A 395 9.80 -27.10 36.79
C LEU A 395 10.38 -28.05 37.86
N GLU A 396 11.71 -28.09 38.05
CA GLU A 396 12.35 -29.04 38.98
C GLU A 396 12.52 -28.51 40.41
N GLN A 397 12.24 -27.23 40.69
CA GLN A 397 12.47 -26.60 42.01
C GLN A 397 11.21 -26.08 42.73
N ALA A 398 10.00 -26.38 42.23
CA ALA A 398 8.76 -26.01 42.92
C ALA A 398 8.37 -27.11 43.94
N GLU A 399 8.65 -26.87 45.23
CA GLU A 399 8.07 -27.70 46.29
C GLU A 399 6.52 -27.62 46.30
N PRO A 400 5.80 -28.69 46.69
CA PRO A 400 4.35 -28.84 46.47
C PRO A 400 3.44 -28.00 47.38
N GLY A 401 3.87 -26.83 47.84
CA GLY A 401 3.11 -26.02 48.81
C GLY A 401 3.29 -24.51 48.69
N ASP A 402 3.91 -24.00 47.62
CA ASP A 402 4.28 -22.58 47.59
C ASP A 402 3.09 -21.69 47.17
N THR A 403 2.74 -20.76 48.07
CA THR A 403 1.66 -19.75 47.98
C THR A 403 1.87 -18.71 46.86
N ALA A 404 2.77 -18.97 45.90
CA ALA A 404 3.12 -18.09 44.79
C ALA A 404 2.21 -18.27 43.56
N THR A 405 1.72 -19.49 43.30
CA THR A 405 0.72 -19.77 42.24
C THR A 405 -0.59 -19.03 42.51
N ALA A 406 -0.93 -18.84 43.80
CA ALA A 406 -2.04 -18.04 44.30
C ALA A 406 -1.98 -16.55 43.90
N LYS A 407 -0.77 -15.98 43.76
CA LYS A 407 -0.56 -14.57 43.42
C LYS A 407 -0.61 -14.30 41.91
N LEU A 408 -0.25 -15.29 41.08
CA LEU A 408 -0.21 -15.17 39.62
C LEU A 408 -1.60 -15.34 38.99
N LEU A 409 -2.52 -16.03 39.67
CA LEU A 409 -3.89 -16.29 39.23
C LEU A 409 -4.91 -15.34 39.87
N GLN A 410 -4.46 -14.32 40.58
CA GLN A 410 -5.33 -13.34 41.22
C GLN A 410 -5.78 -12.27 40.21
N LEU A 411 -7.07 -12.27 39.89
CA LEU A 411 -7.75 -11.20 39.16
C LEU A 411 -7.73 -9.91 39.99
N VAL A 412 -7.09 -8.86 39.46
CA VAL A 412 -6.99 -7.55 40.12
C VAL A 412 -8.02 -6.59 39.54
N TRP A 413 -8.82 -5.98 40.43
CA TRP A 413 -9.74 -4.91 40.05
C TRP A 413 -8.99 -3.59 39.87
N HIS A 414 -9.29 -2.87 38.78
CA HIS A 414 -8.77 -1.52 38.53
C HIS A 414 -9.92 -0.53 38.43
N ALA A 415 -9.71 0.71 38.91
CA ALA A 415 -10.70 1.78 38.83
C ALA A 415 -11.13 2.12 37.38
N THR A 416 -10.30 1.80 36.39
CA THR A 416 -10.60 1.99 34.96
C THR A 416 -11.66 1.03 34.40
N TYR A 417 -12.13 0.07 35.21
CA TYR A 417 -13.17 -0.89 34.88
C TYR A 417 -14.56 -0.45 35.35
N GLU A 418 -14.66 0.69 36.03
CA GLU A 418 -15.93 1.22 36.51
C GLU A 418 -16.81 1.68 35.34
N SER A 419 -18.07 1.26 35.41
CA SER A 419 -19.16 1.61 34.48
C SER A 419 -19.76 2.97 34.78
N GLY A 420 -19.62 3.43 36.03
CA GLY A 420 -20.30 4.62 36.55
C GLY A 420 -21.67 4.32 37.16
N ASP A 421 -22.18 3.10 37.04
CA ASP A 421 -23.35 2.63 37.77
C ASP A 421 -22.94 1.90 39.06
N GLN A 422 -23.48 2.34 40.20
CA GLN A 422 -23.11 1.83 41.51
C GLN A 422 -23.43 0.33 41.69
N THR A 423 -24.49 -0.16 41.07
CA THR A 423 -24.94 -1.55 41.18
C THR A 423 -23.98 -2.44 40.41
N ILE A 424 -23.71 -2.11 39.14
CA ILE A 424 -22.80 -2.86 38.27
C ILE A 424 -21.40 -2.89 38.88
N ASP A 425 -20.87 -1.74 39.32
CA ASP A 425 -19.51 -1.67 39.84
C ASP A 425 -19.34 -2.44 41.16
N THR A 426 -20.36 -2.47 42.00
CA THR A 426 -20.35 -3.25 43.24
C THR A 426 -20.38 -4.76 42.95
N GLN A 427 -21.19 -5.17 41.97
CA GLN A 427 -21.29 -6.56 41.55
C GLN A 427 -20.02 -7.04 40.84
N HIS A 428 -19.43 -6.25 39.96
CA HIS A 428 -18.16 -6.57 39.33
C HIS A 428 -17.03 -6.78 40.35
N ARG A 429 -16.91 -5.90 41.35
CA ARG A 429 -15.94 -6.08 42.44
C ARG A 429 -16.21 -7.35 43.26
N ALA A 430 -17.47 -7.71 43.47
CA ALA A 430 -17.83 -8.95 44.16
C ALA A 430 -17.44 -10.18 43.34
N LEU A 431 -17.74 -10.19 42.04
CA LEU A 431 -17.38 -11.27 41.11
C LEU A 431 -15.87 -11.47 41.03
N PHE A 432 -15.06 -10.41 40.99
CA PHE A 432 -13.60 -10.52 41.04
C PHE A 432 -13.10 -11.18 42.34
N ARG A 433 -13.67 -10.79 43.50
CA ARG A 433 -13.31 -11.39 44.79
C ARG A 433 -13.70 -12.87 44.85
N HIS A 434 -14.89 -13.24 44.40
CA HIS A 434 -15.35 -14.62 44.44
C HIS A 434 -14.70 -15.51 43.38
N ALA A 435 -14.36 -14.97 42.20
CA ALA A 435 -13.55 -15.66 41.21
C ALA A 435 -12.16 -15.98 41.77
N ASN A 436 -11.52 -15.04 42.48
CA ASN A 436 -10.25 -15.30 43.16
C ASN A 436 -10.37 -16.37 44.25
N LYS A 437 -11.43 -16.33 45.05
CA LYS A 437 -11.69 -17.36 46.07
C LYS A 437 -11.85 -18.74 45.44
N LEU A 438 -12.54 -18.82 44.30
CA LEU A 438 -12.76 -20.05 43.57
C LEU A 438 -11.46 -20.59 42.93
N LEU A 439 -10.67 -19.72 42.30
CA LEU A 439 -9.36 -20.08 41.74
C LEU A 439 -8.41 -20.57 42.84
N GLN A 440 -8.39 -19.88 43.98
CA GLN A 440 -7.58 -20.28 45.14
C GLN A 440 -7.99 -21.66 45.66
N ALA A 441 -9.28 -21.91 45.86
CA ALA A 441 -9.77 -23.20 46.31
C ALA A 441 -9.45 -24.35 45.33
N ALA A 442 -9.50 -24.06 44.02
CA ALA A 442 -9.13 -25.02 42.98
C ALA A 442 -7.62 -25.35 42.97
N LEU A 443 -6.77 -24.38 43.30
CA LEU A 443 -5.31 -24.56 43.40
C LEU A 443 -4.88 -25.25 44.69
N ASP A 444 -5.54 -24.93 45.80
CA ASP A 444 -5.26 -25.50 47.13
C ASP A 444 -5.72 -26.96 47.26
N GLY A 445 -6.31 -27.53 46.21
CA GLY A 445 -6.77 -28.93 46.18
C GLY A 445 -7.90 -29.20 47.17
N CYS A 446 -8.82 -28.26 47.37
CA CYS A 446 -9.92 -28.42 48.31
C CYS A 446 -10.80 -29.64 47.96
N PRO A 447 -11.52 -30.24 48.93
CA PRO A 447 -12.42 -31.36 48.66
C PRO A 447 -13.39 -31.05 47.52
N GLN A 448 -13.62 -32.00 46.61
CA GLN A 448 -14.45 -31.81 45.42
C GLN A 448 -15.86 -31.29 45.75
N GLN A 449 -16.45 -31.72 46.87
CA GLN A 449 -17.76 -31.24 47.33
C GLN A 449 -17.76 -29.75 47.67
N GLU A 450 -16.67 -29.24 48.23
CA GLU A 450 -16.48 -27.83 48.56
C GLU A 450 -16.26 -26.99 47.30
N LEU A 451 -15.46 -27.50 46.34
CA LEU A 451 -15.25 -26.85 45.05
C LEU A 451 -16.57 -26.73 44.26
N VAL A 452 -17.37 -27.81 44.21
CA VAL A 452 -18.69 -27.80 43.56
C VAL A 452 -19.62 -26.77 44.21
N ALA A 453 -19.59 -26.63 45.54
CA ALA A 453 -20.39 -25.63 46.24
C ALA A 453 -19.97 -24.20 45.89
N LEU A 454 -18.66 -23.93 45.81
CA LEU A 454 -18.12 -22.62 45.41
C LEU A 454 -18.46 -22.26 43.95
N VAL A 455 -18.34 -23.21 43.02
CA VAL A 455 -18.72 -23.02 41.61
C VAL A 455 -20.21 -22.69 41.49
N LYS A 456 -21.08 -23.44 42.18
CA LYS A 456 -22.53 -23.18 42.17
C LYS A 456 -22.88 -21.80 42.72
N ALA A 457 -22.24 -21.41 43.83
CA ALA A 457 -22.44 -20.10 44.43
C ALA A 457 -22.01 -18.96 43.48
N PHE A 458 -20.84 -19.10 42.84
CA PHE A 458 -20.34 -18.13 41.88
C PHE A 458 -21.27 -17.98 40.67
N ILE A 459 -21.77 -19.08 40.11
CA ILE A 459 -22.68 -19.03 38.96
C ILE A 459 -24.02 -18.41 39.32
N ALA A 460 -24.53 -18.66 40.53
CA ALA A 460 -25.74 -17.99 41.01
C ALA A 460 -25.56 -16.47 41.11
N GLU A 461 -24.37 -16.02 41.54
CA GLU A 461 -24.00 -14.60 41.58
C GLU A 461 -23.88 -14.00 40.17
N VAL A 462 -23.21 -14.68 39.23
CA VAL A 462 -23.12 -14.25 37.82
C VAL A 462 -24.52 -14.13 37.21
N ALA A 463 -25.40 -15.10 37.44
CA ALA A 463 -26.77 -15.06 36.93
C ALA A 463 -27.59 -13.92 37.53
N GLN A 464 -27.36 -13.57 38.80
CA GLN A 464 -28.00 -12.42 39.43
C GLN A 464 -27.49 -11.12 38.82
N HIS A 465 -26.17 -10.98 38.69
CA HIS A 465 -25.54 -9.83 38.07
C HIS A 465 -26.05 -9.58 36.64
N PHE A 466 -26.18 -10.63 35.81
CA PHE A 466 -26.72 -10.50 34.44
C PHE A 466 -28.17 -10.01 34.42
N ARG A 467 -29.01 -10.44 35.37
CA ARG A 467 -30.39 -9.95 35.46
C ARG A 467 -30.45 -8.46 35.81
N ASP A 468 -29.61 -8.04 36.75
CA ASP A 468 -29.55 -6.64 37.18
C ASP A 468 -28.96 -5.75 36.07
N GLU A 469 -27.91 -6.23 35.40
CA GLU A 469 -27.30 -5.54 34.26
C GLU A 469 -28.27 -5.42 33.09
N GLU A 470 -29.00 -6.49 32.71
CA GLU A 470 -30.02 -6.43 31.66
C GLU A 470 -31.11 -5.40 31.97
N ALA A 471 -31.57 -5.31 33.22
CA ALA A 471 -32.55 -4.31 33.63
C ALA A 471 -32.01 -2.89 33.45
N ILE A 472 -30.75 -2.65 33.82
CA ILE A 472 -30.07 -1.36 33.68
C ILE A 472 -29.86 -1.02 32.19
N ILE A 473 -29.43 -1.99 31.38
CA ILE A 473 -29.23 -1.84 29.93
C ILE A 473 -30.54 -1.45 29.23
N ILE A 474 -31.64 -2.10 29.59
CA ILE A 474 -32.99 -1.80 29.05
C ILE A 474 -33.40 -0.37 29.47
N GLN A 475 -33.19 -0.01 30.73
CA GLN A 475 -33.51 1.32 31.25
C GLN A 475 -32.68 2.42 30.58
N ALA A 476 -31.40 2.15 30.27
CA ALA A 476 -30.49 3.07 29.60
C ALA A 476 -30.76 3.20 28.08
N GLY A 477 -31.68 2.40 27.51
CA GLY A 477 -32.04 2.47 26.10
C GLY A 477 -30.95 2.00 25.14
N TYR A 478 -30.06 1.10 25.56
CA TYR A 478 -28.98 0.59 24.71
C TYR A 478 -29.53 -0.23 23.53
N PRO A 479 -29.23 0.15 22.26
CA PRO A 479 -29.78 -0.54 21.09
C PRO A 479 -29.39 -2.02 20.98
N GLY A 480 -28.25 -2.42 21.57
CA GLY A 480 -27.74 -3.78 21.54
C GLY A 480 -28.24 -4.68 22.68
N ALA A 481 -29.29 -4.28 23.42
CA ALA A 481 -29.77 -5.02 24.60
C ALA A 481 -30.11 -6.50 24.32
N VAL A 482 -30.71 -6.80 23.16
CA VAL A 482 -31.10 -8.17 22.78
C VAL A 482 -29.87 -9.05 22.50
N ASP A 483 -28.86 -8.50 21.83
CA ASP A 483 -27.62 -9.21 21.55
C ASP A 483 -26.82 -9.45 22.84
N HIS A 484 -26.85 -8.47 23.76
CA HIS A 484 -26.20 -8.57 25.07
C HIS A 484 -26.85 -9.67 25.94
N ALA A 485 -28.18 -9.70 26.02
CA ALA A 485 -28.91 -10.78 26.72
C ALA A 485 -28.71 -12.17 26.07
N SER A 486 -28.39 -12.21 24.77
CA SER A 486 -28.03 -13.46 24.08
C SER A 486 -26.63 -13.94 24.47
N LEU A 487 -25.67 -13.02 24.65
CA LEU A 487 -24.34 -13.32 25.19
C LEU A 487 -24.42 -13.86 26.63
N HIS A 488 -25.24 -13.24 27.49
CA HIS A 488 -25.46 -13.71 28.86
C HIS A 488 -25.97 -15.15 28.90
N ARG A 489 -26.98 -15.47 28.08
CA ARG A 489 -27.50 -16.84 27.98
C ARG A 489 -26.41 -17.85 27.60
N ALA A 490 -25.58 -17.53 26.60
CA ALA A 490 -24.47 -18.39 26.19
C ALA A 490 -23.42 -18.58 27.30
N LEU A 491 -23.14 -17.54 28.07
CA LEU A 491 -22.20 -17.61 29.19
C LEU A 491 -22.75 -18.44 30.37
N ILE A 492 -24.04 -18.36 30.66
CA ILE A 492 -24.71 -19.18 31.67
C ILE A 492 -24.78 -20.66 31.25
N GLU A 493 -25.07 -20.93 29.97
CA GLU A 493 -25.05 -22.30 29.43
C GLU A 493 -23.65 -22.92 29.61
N LYS A 494 -22.60 -22.17 29.27
CA LYS A 494 -21.21 -22.60 29.46
C LYS A 494 -20.85 -22.79 30.94
N ALA A 495 -21.30 -21.92 31.83
CA ALA A 495 -21.12 -22.09 33.28
C ALA A 495 -21.81 -23.36 33.81
N THR A 496 -22.99 -23.66 33.29
CA THR A 496 -23.76 -24.84 33.68
C THR A 496 -23.07 -26.13 33.25
N ASP A 497 -22.53 -26.18 32.03
CA ASP A 497 -21.67 -27.29 31.56
C ASP A 497 -20.45 -27.49 32.45
N LEU A 498 -19.74 -26.40 32.78
CA LEU A 498 -18.59 -26.44 33.69
C LEU A 498 -18.96 -27.02 35.05
N THR A 499 -20.13 -26.65 35.60
CA THR A 499 -20.61 -27.19 36.89
C THR A 499 -20.84 -28.70 36.84
N GLN A 500 -21.42 -29.19 35.74
CA GLN A 500 -21.65 -30.64 35.55
C GLN A 500 -20.31 -31.38 35.48
N ARG A 501 -19.34 -30.81 34.76
CA ARG A 501 -17.99 -31.40 34.62
C ARG A 501 -17.18 -31.39 35.92
N VAL A 502 -17.27 -30.33 36.73
CA VAL A 502 -16.69 -30.29 38.09
C VAL A 502 -17.34 -31.33 38.99
N SER A 503 -18.67 -31.47 38.91
CA SER A 503 -19.42 -32.47 39.69
C SER A 503 -19.04 -33.91 39.30
N ALA A 504 -18.63 -34.13 38.04
CA ALA A 504 -18.15 -35.42 37.53
C ALA A 504 -16.65 -35.68 37.77
N GLY A 505 -15.90 -34.70 38.31
CA GLY A 505 -14.45 -34.82 38.55
C GLY A 505 -13.58 -34.70 37.28
N ASN A 506 -14.17 -34.23 36.17
CA ASN A 506 -13.55 -34.22 34.83
C ASN A 506 -13.15 -32.81 34.36
N LEU A 507 -12.98 -31.86 35.29
CA LEU A 507 -12.60 -30.48 34.95
C LEU A 507 -11.19 -30.17 35.47
N GLY A 508 -10.32 -29.70 34.59
CA GLY A 508 -9.02 -29.15 34.97
C GLY A 508 -9.13 -27.71 35.48
N VAL A 509 -8.25 -27.30 36.40
CA VAL A 509 -8.14 -25.92 36.90
C VAL A 509 -8.00 -24.92 35.75
N SER A 510 -7.31 -25.31 34.68
CA SER A 510 -7.13 -24.50 33.46
C SER A 510 -8.42 -24.16 32.74
N GLU A 511 -9.42 -25.04 32.72
CA GLU A 511 -10.70 -24.78 32.04
C GLU A 511 -11.57 -23.82 32.85
N LEU A 512 -11.57 -23.97 34.17
CA LEU A 512 -12.21 -23.04 35.09
C LEU A 512 -11.57 -21.65 35.00
N PHE A 513 -10.24 -21.61 34.95
CA PHE A 513 -9.49 -20.38 34.74
C PHE A 513 -9.82 -19.71 33.40
N MET A 514 -9.86 -20.48 32.31
CA MET A 514 -10.20 -19.94 30.99
C MET A 514 -11.60 -19.32 30.97
N TYR A 515 -12.59 -19.96 31.60
CA TYR A 515 -13.92 -19.37 31.69
C TYR A 515 -13.93 -18.04 32.46
N LEU A 516 -13.28 -18.01 33.62
CA LEU A 516 -13.25 -16.82 34.49
C LEU A 516 -12.49 -15.66 33.86
N VAL A 517 -11.29 -15.90 33.32
CA VAL A 517 -10.41 -14.83 32.82
C VAL A 517 -10.75 -14.43 31.40
N HIS A 518 -10.95 -15.40 30.52
CA HIS A 518 -11.17 -15.12 29.11
C HIS A 518 -12.62 -14.74 28.82
N ASP A 519 -13.58 -15.57 29.25
CA ASP A 519 -14.97 -15.38 28.86
C ASP A 519 -15.68 -14.33 29.73
N MET A 520 -15.55 -14.43 31.06
CA MET A 520 -16.18 -13.50 31.99
C MET A 520 -15.45 -12.15 32.06
N VAL A 521 -14.15 -12.13 32.33
CA VAL A 521 -13.44 -10.85 32.51
C VAL A 521 -13.13 -10.19 31.16
N LYS A 522 -12.36 -10.84 30.28
CA LYS A 522 -11.86 -10.18 29.07
C LYS A 522 -12.96 -9.94 28.02
N ARG A 523 -13.72 -10.98 27.68
CA ARG A 523 -14.68 -10.93 26.57
C ARG A 523 -16.01 -10.27 26.96
N HIS A 524 -16.46 -10.43 28.19
CA HIS A 524 -17.68 -9.82 28.69
C HIS A 524 -17.38 -8.48 29.38
N MET A 525 -16.86 -8.48 30.61
CA MET A 525 -16.70 -7.26 31.43
C MET A 525 -15.85 -6.17 30.77
N LEU A 526 -14.73 -6.54 30.17
CA LEU A 526 -13.80 -5.56 29.59
C LEU A 526 -14.10 -5.22 28.12
N THR A 527 -15.02 -5.92 27.45
CA THR A 527 -15.27 -5.74 26.01
C THR A 527 -16.76 -5.56 25.68
N ALA A 528 -17.62 -6.48 26.09
CA ALA A 528 -19.05 -6.39 25.81
C ALA A 528 -19.68 -5.24 26.62
N ASP A 529 -19.39 -5.15 27.92
CA ASP A 529 -20.10 -4.22 28.82
C ASP A 529 -19.73 -2.77 28.55
N ARG A 530 -18.46 -2.55 28.19
CA ARG A 530 -17.97 -1.23 27.80
C ARG A 530 -18.74 -0.60 26.64
N LYS A 531 -19.47 -1.40 25.84
CA LYS A 531 -20.29 -0.86 24.74
C LYS A 531 -21.53 -0.10 25.22
N PHE A 532 -22.09 -0.48 26.38
CA PHE A 532 -23.27 0.18 26.91
C PHE A 532 -22.94 1.24 27.98
N PHE A 533 -21.72 1.27 28.52
CA PHE A 533 -21.29 2.29 29.52
C PHE A 533 -21.56 3.75 29.10
N PRO A 534 -21.36 4.18 27.82
CA PRO A 534 -21.70 5.54 27.42
C PRO A 534 -23.19 5.89 27.58
N TYR A 535 -24.07 4.90 27.55
CA TYR A 535 -25.53 5.08 27.69
C TYR A 535 -25.95 5.26 29.16
N LEU A 536 -25.11 4.83 30.11
CA LEU A 536 -25.32 5.05 31.54
C LEU A 536 -25.09 6.52 31.94
N GLN A 537 -24.20 7.22 31.22
CA GLN A 537 -23.84 8.62 31.50
C GLN A 537 -24.85 9.64 30.95
N THR A 538 -25.75 9.22 30.05
CA THR A 538 -26.76 10.08 29.41
C THR A 538 -28.10 10.11 30.14
N GLY A 539 -28.23 9.38 31.26
CA GLY A 539 -29.45 9.29 32.08
C GLY A 539 -29.42 10.14 33.34
N HIS A 540 -29.23 11.45 33.22
CA HIS A 540 -29.53 12.44 34.28
C HIS A 540 -30.26 13.65 33.72
#